data_AF-A0A0N9IEB5-F1
#
_entry.id   AF-A0A0N9IEB5-F1
#
_cell.length_a   1.000
_cell.length_b   1.000
_cell.length_c   1.000
_cell.angle_alpha   90.00
_cell.angle_beta   90.00
_cell.angle_gamma   90.00
#
_symmetry.space_group_name_H-M   'P 1'
#
loop_
_entity.id
_entity.type
_entity.pdbx_description
1 polymer ?
#
loop_
_entity_poly.entity_id
_entity_poly.type
_entity_poly.pdbx_seq_one_letter_code
_entity_poly.pdbx_strand_id
1 'polypeptide(L)' 'MVFAGHDFAAPRRLDDSGWKAVAAVLGAGLRYEGFETCGCGRAPGYRPRTAAEVRTRRRLAQRSGVSEADALAAPDPYVL' A
#
# COMPACT_ATOMS: atom_id res chain seq x y z
N MET A 1 -8.77 16.39 5.06
CA MET A 1 -9.35 15.07 5.42
C MET A 1 -9.16 14.16 4.20
N VAL A 2 -8.57 12.97 4.36
CA VAL A 2 -8.31 12.04 3.25
C VAL A 2 -9.15 10.78 3.48
N PHE A 3 -9.83 10.31 2.43
CA PHE A 3 -10.58 9.06 2.48
C PHE A 3 -9.63 7.90 2.15
N ALA A 4 -9.44 6.99 3.11
CA ALA A 4 -8.49 5.90 2.96
C ALA A 4 -8.97 4.79 2.01
N GLY A 5 -10.27 4.70 1.74
CA GLY A 5 -10.87 3.64 0.92
C GLY A 5 -11.89 2.82 1.70
N HIS A 6 -12.71 2.05 0.98
CA HIS A 6 -13.79 1.24 1.55
C HIS A 6 -13.29 0.10 2.45
N ASP A 7 -12.19 -0.54 2.04
CA ASP A 7 -11.63 -1.71 2.72
C ASP A 7 -10.54 -1.32 3.73
N PHE A 8 -10.51 -0.05 4.15
CA PHE A 8 -9.54 0.42 5.11
C PHE A 8 -9.79 -0.19 6.50
N ALA A 9 -8.87 -1.06 6.92
CA ALA A 9 -8.81 -1.59 8.28
C ALA A 9 -7.74 -0.83 9.08
N ALA A 10 -8.18 0.03 9.99
CA ALA A 10 -7.27 0.87 10.77
C ALA A 10 -6.35 0.02 11.69
N PRO A 11 -5.03 0.31 11.72
CA PRO A 11 -4.14 -0.28 12.71
C PRO A 11 -4.56 0.06 14.15
N ARG A 12 -4.06 -0.69 15.13
CA ARG A 12 -4.26 -0.34 16.55
C ARG A 12 -3.67 1.04 16.82
N ARG A 13 -4.25 1.77 17.78
CA ARG A 13 -3.85 3.15 18.10
C ARG A 13 -2.34 3.32 18.37
N LEU A 14 -1.69 2.32 18.98
CA LEU A 14 -0.27 2.35 19.34
C LEU A 14 0.64 1.65 18.32
N ASP A 15 0.10 1.19 17.19
CA ASP A 15 0.88 0.55 16.14
C ASP A 15 1.51 1.61 15.22
N ASP A 16 2.61 2.20 15.68
CA ASP A 16 3.36 3.21 14.92
C ASP A 16 3.84 2.70 13.56
N SER A 17 4.14 1.40 13.45
CA SER A 17 4.61 0.79 12.21
C SER A 17 3.47 0.69 11.18
N GLY A 18 2.29 0.27 11.64
CA GLY A 18 1.07 0.25 10.83
C GLY A 18 0.66 1.65 10.38
N TRP A 19 0.65 2.64 11.29
CA TRP A 19 0.32 4.02 10.92
C TRP A 19 1.30 4.64 9.93
N LYS A 20 2.60 4.33 10.04
CA LYS A 20 3.60 4.73 9.04
C LYS A 20 3.33 4.11 7.67
N ALA A 21 2.87 2.85 7.62
CA ALA A 21 2.51 2.21 6.37
C ALA A 21 1.29 2.88 5.73
N VAL A 22 0.25 3.16 6.51
CA VAL A 22 -0.94 3.89 6.06
C VAL A 22 -0.56 5.27 5.49
N ALA A 23 0.26 6.02 6.21
CA ALA A 23 0.71 7.33 5.76
C ALA A 23 1.47 7.26 4.43
N ALA A 24 2.34 6.25 4.24
CA ALA A 24 3.05 6.05 2.98
C ALA A 24 2.11 5.70 1.82
N VAL A 25 1.15 4.80 2.04
CA VAL A 25 0.15 4.41 1.04
C VAL A 25 -0.68 5.61 0.60
N LEU A 26 -1.24 6.37 1.55
CA LEU A 26 -2.05 7.55 1.23
C LEU A 26 -1.23 8.67 0.61
N GLY A 27 0.03 8.85 1.06
CA GLY A 27 0.97 9.81 0.49
C GLY A 27 1.35 9.51 -0.95
N ALA A 28 1.39 8.23 -1.34
CA ALA A 28 1.59 7.79 -2.72
C ALA A 28 0.31 7.87 -3.58
N GLY A 29 -0.80 8.38 -3.04
CA GLY A 29 -2.06 8.52 -3.75
C GLY A 29 -2.88 7.22 -3.84
N LEU A 30 -2.43 6.15 -3.19
CA LEU A 30 -3.14 4.88 -3.16
C LEU A 30 -4.25 4.88 -2.11
N ARG A 31 -5.25 4.03 -2.34
CA ARG A 31 -6.36 3.77 -1.42
C ARG A 31 -6.50 2.29 -1.14
N TYR A 32 -7.15 1.98 -0.03
CA TYR A 32 -7.60 0.66 0.39
C TYR A 32 -8.96 0.39 -0.25
N GLU A 33 -8.94 0.15 -1.56
CA GLU A 33 -10.10 -0.24 -2.36
C GLU A 33 -9.88 -1.65 -2.89
N GLY A 34 -10.87 -2.51 -2.72
CA GLY A 34 -10.85 -3.91 -3.15
C GLY A 34 -11.88 -4.28 -4.20
N PHE A 35 -12.29 -3.28 -4.98
CA PHE A 35 -13.01 -3.51 -6.21
C PHE A 35 -12.05 -3.41 -7.38
N GLU A 36 -11.93 -4.49 -8.15
CA GLU A 36 -11.51 -4.33 -9.53
C GLU A 36 -12.55 -3.46 -10.24
N THR A 37 -12.12 -2.49 -11.04
CA THR A 37 -13.02 -1.58 -11.78
C THR A 37 -14.01 -2.34 -12.68
N CYS A 38 -13.68 -3.58 -13.05
CA CYS A 38 -14.54 -4.47 -13.83
C CYS A 38 -15.65 -5.15 -13.00
N GLY A 39 -15.64 -5.07 -11.67
CA GLY A 39 -16.60 -5.72 -10.78
C GLY A 39 -16.47 -7.25 -10.69
N CYS A 40 -15.45 -7.82 -11.36
CA CYS A 40 -15.24 -9.27 -11.50
C CYS A 40 -14.70 -9.94 -10.23
N GLY A 41 -14.08 -9.16 -9.35
CA GLY A 41 -13.32 -9.67 -8.21
C GLY A 41 -13.36 -8.72 -7.02
N ARG A 42 -13.48 -9.32 -5.82
CA ARG A 42 -13.40 -8.65 -4.53
C ARG A 42 -12.10 -9.04 -3.83
N ALA A 43 -10.97 -8.61 -4.41
CA ALA A 43 -9.67 -8.75 -3.77
C ALA A 43 -9.12 -7.35 -3.51
N PRO A 44 -9.03 -6.88 -2.25
CA PRO A 44 -8.27 -5.68 -1.94
C PRO A 44 -6.87 -5.78 -2.53
N GLY A 45 -6.52 -4.80 -3.36
CA GLY A 45 -5.16 -4.68 -3.86
C GLY A 45 -4.20 -4.69 -2.68
N TYR A 46 -3.08 -5.40 -2.82
CA TYR A 46 -2.10 -5.51 -1.74
C TYR A 46 -1.67 -4.13 -1.25
N ARG A 47 -1.55 -3.97 0.08
CA ARG A 47 -0.93 -2.81 0.71
C ARG A 47 0.03 -3.27 1.80
N PRO A 48 1.19 -2.61 1.96
CA PRO A 48 2.10 -2.88 3.07
C PRO A 48 1.40 -2.58 4.39
N ARG A 49 1.67 -3.42 5.38
CA ARG A 49 1.12 -3.36 6.73
C ARG A 49 2.13 -2.81 7.73
N THR A 50 3.40 -2.70 7.34
CA THR A 50 4.47 -2.23 8.24
C THR A 50 5.42 -1.24 7.58
N ALA A 51 6.08 -0.43 8.39
CA ALA A 51 7.12 0.47 7.94
C ALA A 51 8.32 -0.27 7.32
N ALA A 52 8.60 -1.51 7.74
CA ALA A 52 9.66 -2.33 7.17
C ALA A 52 9.35 -2.71 5.71
N GLU A 53 8.13 -3.15 5.42
CA GLU A 53 7.69 -3.47 4.06
C GLU A 53 7.76 -2.25 3.14
N VAL A 54 7.35 -1.07 3.61
CA VAL A 54 7.47 0.20 2.87
C VAL A 54 8.93 0.48 2.51
N ARG A 55 9.86 0.34 3.46
CA ARG A 55 11.30 0.57 3.20
C ARG A 55 11.85 -0.40 2.16
N THR A 56 11.52 -1.68 2.26
CA THR A 56 11.97 -2.69 1.29
C THR A 56 11.47 -2.36 -0.11
N ARG A 57 10.18 -2.03 -0.24
CA ARG A 57 9.56 -1.67 -1.52
C ARG A 57 10.14 -0.41 -2.13
N ARG A 58 10.35 0.65 -1.35
CA ARG A 58 11.01 1.87 -1.83
C ARG A 58 12.44 1.61 -2.33
N ARG A 59 13.20 0.76 -1.63
CA ARG A 59 14.55 0.37 -2.07
C ARG A 59 14.52 -0.45 -3.38
N LEU A 60 13.52 -1.30 -3.56
CA LEU A 60 13.33 -2.06 -4.80
C LEU A 60 12.90 -1.13 -5.94
N ALA A 61 11.95 -0.23 -5.70
CA ALA A 61 11.50 0.79 -6.65
C ALA A 61 12.67 1.62 -7.21
N GLN A 62 13.55 2.10 -6.32
CA GLN A 62 14.74 2.87 -6.71
C GLN A 62 15.72 2.06 -7.57
N ARG A 63 15.82 0.74 -7.36
CA ARG A 63 16.70 -0.14 -8.13
C ARG A 63 16.10 -0.51 -9.49
N SER A 64 14.80 -0.74 -9.56
CA SER A 64 14.10 -1.15 -10.77
C SER A 64 13.58 0.02 -11.61
N GLY A 65 13.64 1.26 -11.09
CA GLY A 65 13.12 2.45 -11.77
C GLY A 65 11.59 2.57 -11.78
N VAL A 66 10.91 1.81 -10.90
CA VAL A 66 9.45 1.78 -10.79
C VAL A 66 8.95 2.89 -9.87
N SER A 67 7.73 3.37 -10.11
CA SER A 67 7.12 4.40 -9.26
C SER A 67 6.89 3.89 -7.83
N GLU A 68 6.86 4.80 -6.85
CA GLU A 68 6.55 4.44 -5.47
C GLU A 68 5.14 3.84 -5.35
N ALA A 69 4.16 4.36 -6.08
CA ALA A 69 2.79 3.86 -6.06
C ALA A 69 2.72 2.40 -6.54
N ASP A 70 3.37 2.08 -7.66
CA ASP A 70 3.38 0.71 -8.18
C ASP A 70 4.11 -0.24 -7.22
N ALA A 71 5.24 0.20 -6.66
CA ALA A 71 6.00 -0.58 -5.70
C ALA A 71 5.21 -0.89 -4.40
N LEU A 72 4.41 0.07 -3.93
CA LEU A 72 3.56 -0.11 -2.75
C LEU A 72 2.28 -0.91 -3.06
N ALA A 73 1.85 -0.96 -4.32
CA ALA A 73 0.71 -1.75 -4.76
C ALA A 73 1.06 -3.21 -5.08
N ALA A 74 2.34 -3.52 -5.34
CA ALA A 74 2.77 -4.86 -5.73
C ALA A 74 2.66 -5.89 -4.59
N PRO A 75 1.97 -7.03 -4.82
CA PRO A 75 1.88 -8.13 -3.87
C PRO A 75 3.25 -8.72 -3.55
N ASP A 76 4.05 -9.01 -4.59
CA ASP A 76 5.42 -9.48 -4.47
C ASP A 76 6.38 -8.30 -4.72
N PRO A 77 7.18 -7.87 -3.72
CA PRO A 77 8.11 -6.78 -3.89
C PRO A 77 9.31 -7.13 -4.78
N TYR A 78 9.60 -8.41 -5.05
CA TYR A 78 10.78 -8.82 -5.82
C TYR A 78 10.52 -9.00 -7.32
N VAL A 79 9.28 -8.76 -7.77
CA VAL A 79 8.88 -8.79 -9.18
C VAL A 79 8.71 -7.36 -9.74
N LEU A 80 9.29 -6.37 -9.04
CA LEU A 80 9.31 -4.94 -9.42
C LEU A 80 10.39 -4.62 -10.45
#